data_AF-A0ABD1YWA1-F1
#
_entry.id   AF-A0ABD1YWA1-F1
#
_cell.length_a   1.000
_cell.length_b   1.000
_cell.length_c   1.000
_cell.angle_alpha   90.00
_cell.angle_beta   90.00
_cell.angle_gamma   90.00
#
_symmetry.space_group_name_H-M   'P 1'
#
loop_
_entity.id
_entity.type
_entity.pdbx_description
1 polymer ?
#
loop_
_entity_poly.entity_id
_entity_poly.type
_entity_poly.pdbx_seq_one_letter_code
_entity_poly.pdbx_strand_id
1 'polypeptide(L)'
;MDVYLELLVEELKLLWDRVRAYDAAARCPRDDHWFTLHATCMWTIHDSLGLGFISGLAVSGTWGCPTCGDQLQAQYSTSLGSTYYLGHEKYLPLDHPLHIGCIVPIPHPMTMIDYCVLEARIQAGEIPRASLGLNRVPILLELSYWDSLLIQHLGDAMHQEGNVVLNLIQHIWGKVDSIKHRRACVEFGMHAHAWPYTASNGVEAIPTAEWVLSSHDKRLFRERIQQIKCPTGYASNFWIAFTHEDKGKPNHASQPFL
;
A
#
# COMPACT_ATOMS: atom_id res chain seq x y z
N MET A 1 -18.44 1.31 5.10
CA MET A 1 -17.47 2.25 5.69
C MET A 1 -18.10 3.63 5.82
N ASP A 2 -18.72 4.16 4.75
CA ASP A 2 -19.30 5.52 4.76
C ASP A 2 -20.30 5.78 5.89
N VAL A 3 -21.15 4.79 6.23
CA VAL A 3 -22.06 4.86 7.41
C VAL A 3 -21.32 5.16 8.72
N TYR A 4 -20.09 4.67 8.88
CA TYR A 4 -19.27 4.96 10.07
C TYR A 4 -18.61 6.34 10.02
N LEU A 5 -18.44 6.91 8.83
CA LEU A 5 -17.87 8.24 8.62
C LEU A 5 -18.92 9.35 8.55
N GLU A 6 -20.20 9.02 8.39
CA GLU A 6 -21.28 9.98 8.22
C GLU A 6 -21.29 11.02 9.34
N LEU A 7 -21.29 10.58 10.61
CA LEU A 7 -21.21 11.47 11.77
C LEU A 7 -19.95 12.35 11.75
N LEU A 8 -18.79 11.78 11.37
CA LEU A 8 -17.55 12.54 11.27
C LEU A 8 -17.65 13.61 10.18
N VAL A 9 -18.24 13.29 9.02
CA VAL A 9 -18.40 14.23 7.91
C VAL A 9 -19.40 15.33 8.29
N GLU A 10 -20.48 15.01 8.98
CA GLU A 10 -21.42 16.00 9.51
C GLU A 10 -20.74 16.96 10.49
N GLU A 11 -19.93 16.45 11.42
CA GLU A 11 -19.14 17.27 12.35
C GLU A 11 -18.12 18.13 11.62
N LEU A 12 -17.43 17.59 10.61
CA LEU A 12 -16.46 18.34 9.80
C LEU A 12 -17.12 19.45 8.98
N LYS A 13 -18.33 19.22 8.44
CA LYS A 13 -19.12 20.28 7.78
C LYS A 13 -19.51 21.37 8.76
N LEU A 14 -19.97 21.00 9.95
CA LEU A 14 -20.32 21.97 11.00
C LEU A 14 -19.09 22.80 11.41
N LEU A 15 -17.95 22.16 11.59
CA LEU A 15 -16.70 22.83 11.94
C LEU A 15 -16.17 23.72 10.80
N TRP A 16 -16.45 23.39 9.54
CA TRP A 16 -16.12 24.21 8.39
C TRP A 16 -17.06 25.42 8.23
N ASP A 17 -18.35 25.29 8.55
CA ASP A 17 -19.29 26.43 8.51
C ASP A 17 -19.12 27.40 9.70
N ARG A 18 -18.21 27.05 10.62
CA ARG A 18 -17.76 27.76 11.82
C ARG A 18 -18.61 27.49 13.06
N VAL A 19 -17.95 27.21 14.18
CA VAL A 19 -18.58 26.93 15.48
C VAL A 19 -18.04 27.87 16.55
N ARG A 20 -18.89 28.27 17.50
CA ARG A 20 -18.45 29.00 18.69
C ARG A 20 -17.78 28.02 19.65
N ALA A 21 -16.49 28.22 19.91
CA ALA A 21 -15.69 27.40 20.82
C ALA A 21 -15.18 28.23 22.00
N TYR A 22 -15.19 27.63 23.19
CA TYR A 22 -14.72 28.27 24.41
C TYR A 22 -13.20 28.06 24.57
N ASP A 23 -12.45 29.14 24.76
CA ASP A 23 -11.03 29.09 25.07
C ASP A 23 -10.83 28.95 26.58
N ALA A 24 -10.56 27.71 27.03
CA ALA A 24 -10.28 27.43 28.42
C ALA A 24 -8.88 27.88 28.89
N ALA A 25 -7.96 28.17 27.96
CA ALA A 25 -6.62 28.65 28.27
C ALA A 25 -6.58 30.16 28.52
N ALA A 26 -7.51 30.91 27.92
CA ALA A 26 -7.74 32.32 28.22
C ALA A 26 -8.23 32.48 29.66
N ARG A 27 -7.32 32.72 30.60
CA ARG A 27 -7.64 33.07 31.99
C ARG A 27 -7.83 34.59 32.13
N CYS A 28 -8.67 35.21 31.33
CA CYS A 28 -8.91 36.65 31.43
C CYS A 28 -10.13 36.95 32.34
N PRO A 29 -10.05 37.88 33.30
CA PRO A 29 -11.18 38.20 34.19
C PRO A 29 -12.30 39.05 33.58
N ARG A 30 -12.28 39.33 32.27
CA ARG A 30 -13.29 40.16 31.59
C ARG A 30 -13.86 39.41 30.39
N ASP A 31 -15.10 38.96 30.57
CA ASP A 31 -16.16 38.65 29.62
C ASP A 31 -15.82 37.96 28.28
N ASP A 32 -16.45 36.79 28.10
CA ASP A 32 -16.66 36.02 26.86
C ASP A 32 -15.41 35.45 26.15
N HIS A 33 -14.79 34.41 26.73
CA HIS A 33 -13.70 33.64 26.11
C HIS A 33 -14.18 32.70 25.00
N TRP A 34 -14.90 33.23 24.02
CA TRP A 34 -15.38 32.43 22.91
C TRP A 34 -14.81 32.98 21.61
N PHE A 35 -14.28 32.07 20.80
CA PHE A 35 -13.82 32.38 19.46
C PHE A 35 -14.59 31.56 18.44
N THR A 36 -14.53 32.01 17.19
CA THR A 36 -15.10 31.28 16.08
C THR A 36 -14.06 30.28 15.58
N LEU A 37 -14.26 29.01 15.91
CA LEU A 37 -13.45 27.91 15.42
C LEU A 37 -13.87 27.56 14.00
N HIS A 38 -12.88 27.33 13.15
CA HIS A 38 -13.03 26.77 11.82
C HIS A 38 -12.03 25.64 11.69
N ALA A 39 -12.49 24.41 11.43
CA ALA A 39 -11.62 23.25 11.31
C ALA A 39 -11.81 22.55 9.96
N THR A 40 -10.75 21.92 9.50
CA THR A 40 -10.69 21.22 8.22
C THR A 40 -9.95 19.91 8.39
N CYS A 41 -10.39 18.86 7.71
CA CYS A 41 -9.58 17.67 7.52
C CYS A 41 -8.50 18.00 6.48
N MET A 42 -7.22 17.88 6.82
CA MET A 42 -6.12 18.23 5.91
C MET A 42 -5.76 17.09 4.96
N TRP A 43 -5.79 15.85 5.46
CA TRP A 43 -5.55 14.62 4.73
C TRP A 43 -5.94 13.44 5.62
N THR A 44 -6.05 12.26 5.03
CA THR A 44 -6.19 11.01 5.78
C THR A 44 -4.96 10.12 5.58
N ILE A 45 -4.61 9.31 6.59
CA ILE A 45 -3.43 8.42 6.55
C ILE A 45 -3.91 6.96 6.61
N HIS A 46 -3.57 6.18 5.60
CA HIS A 46 -4.05 4.79 5.47
C HIS A 46 -3.01 3.87 4.83
N ASP A 47 -3.11 2.58 5.14
CA ASP A 47 -2.53 1.54 4.31
C ASP A 47 -3.32 1.37 2.98
N SER A 48 -2.91 0.44 2.12
CA SER A 48 -3.55 0.25 0.82
C SER A 48 -5.01 -0.16 0.92
N LEU A 49 -5.38 -1.00 1.89
CA LEU A 49 -6.77 -1.42 2.08
C LEU A 49 -7.63 -0.29 2.62
N GLY A 50 -7.16 0.43 3.63
CA GLY A 50 -7.80 1.62 4.17
C GLY A 50 -8.00 2.68 3.10
N LEU A 51 -7.03 2.88 2.20
CA LEU A 51 -7.16 3.77 1.06
C LEU A 51 -8.33 3.37 0.16
N GLY A 52 -8.45 2.09 -0.21
CA GLY A 52 -9.56 1.63 -1.06
C GLY A 52 -10.92 1.78 -0.38
N PHE A 53 -10.98 1.58 0.95
CA PHE A 53 -12.18 1.91 1.70
C PHE A 53 -12.46 3.41 1.64
N ILE A 54 -11.52 4.29 1.95
CA ILE A 54 -11.79 5.72 2.12
C ILE A 54 -12.02 6.43 0.79
N SER A 55 -11.20 6.12 -0.22
CA SER A 55 -11.26 6.72 -1.56
C SER A 55 -12.28 6.07 -2.47
N GLY A 56 -12.94 4.98 -2.05
CA GLY A 56 -13.89 4.26 -2.89
C GLY A 56 -13.27 3.61 -4.13
N LEU A 57 -11.95 3.72 -4.32
CA LEU A 57 -11.22 3.15 -5.44
C LEU A 57 -10.89 1.68 -5.17
N ALA A 58 -10.78 0.91 -6.25
CA ALA A 58 -10.15 -0.38 -6.22
C ALA A 58 -8.66 -0.21 -5.90
N VAL A 59 -8.15 -1.15 -5.10
CA VAL A 59 -6.75 -1.20 -4.65
C VAL A 59 -6.15 -2.59 -4.88
N SER A 60 -6.79 -3.38 -5.75
CA SER A 60 -6.39 -4.73 -6.12
C SER A 60 -6.85 -5.07 -7.54
N GLY A 61 -6.38 -6.21 -8.05
CA GLY A 61 -6.68 -6.65 -9.40
C GLY A 61 -6.06 -5.73 -10.44
N THR A 62 -6.77 -5.47 -11.54
CA THR A 62 -6.25 -4.61 -12.63
C THR A 62 -6.20 -3.13 -12.28
N TRP A 63 -6.79 -2.74 -11.15
CA TRP A 63 -6.89 -1.36 -10.65
C TRP A 63 -6.12 -1.19 -9.34
N GLY A 64 -5.04 -1.97 -9.15
CA GLY A 64 -4.27 -2.02 -7.91
C GLY A 64 -3.68 -0.71 -7.43
N CYS A 65 -3.55 0.29 -8.29
CA CYS A 65 -2.92 1.57 -8.00
C CYS A 65 -3.90 2.71 -8.26
N PRO A 66 -4.44 3.35 -7.19
CA PRO A 66 -5.31 4.52 -7.28
C PRO A 66 -4.72 5.68 -8.07
N THR A 67 -3.40 5.82 -8.04
CA THR A 67 -2.70 6.85 -8.81
C THR A 67 -2.65 6.46 -10.29
N CYS A 68 -2.20 5.26 -10.64
CA CYS A 68 -2.06 4.86 -12.05
C CYS A 68 -3.39 4.74 -12.76
N GLY A 69 -4.47 4.36 -12.06
CA GLY A 69 -5.78 4.15 -12.66
C GLY A 69 -5.71 3.18 -13.84
N ASP A 70 -6.21 3.62 -14.99
CA ASP A 70 -6.27 2.88 -16.25
C ASP A 70 -4.89 2.69 -16.91
N GLN A 71 -3.90 3.49 -16.51
CA GLN A 71 -2.52 3.40 -16.98
C GLN A 71 -1.72 2.32 -16.23
N LEU A 72 -2.31 1.64 -15.25
CA LEU A 72 -1.69 0.52 -14.57
C LEU A 72 -1.59 -0.66 -15.54
N GLN A 73 -0.37 -1.06 -15.88
CA GLN A 73 -0.17 -2.29 -16.63
C GLN A 73 -0.27 -3.46 -15.66
N ALA A 74 -1.39 -4.16 -15.73
CA ALA A 74 -1.69 -5.30 -14.87
C ALA A 74 -2.03 -6.53 -15.72
N GLN A 75 -1.44 -7.67 -15.39
CA GLN A 75 -1.69 -8.93 -16.07
C GLN A 75 -1.94 -10.05 -15.06
N TYR A 76 -2.97 -10.85 -15.27
CA TYR A 76 -3.25 -11.99 -14.41
C TYR A 76 -2.30 -13.15 -14.72
N SER A 77 -1.61 -13.68 -13.71
CA SER A 77 -0.85 -14.93 -13.83
C SER A 77 -1.73 -16.10 -13.41
N THR A 78 -1.93 -17.02 -14.34
CA THR A 78 -2.60 -18.30 -14.08
C THR A 78 -1.78 -19.18 -13.13
N SER A 79 -0.44 -19.10 -13.23
CA SER A 79 0.48 -19.86 -12.37
C SER A 79 0.40 -19.45 -10.90
N LEU A 80 0.21 -18.15 -10.64
CA LEU A 80 0.11 -17.60 -9.28
C LEU A 80 -1.33 -17.53 -8.78
N GLY A 81 -2.31 -17.47 -9.69
CA GLY A 81 -3.69 -17.16 -9.34
C GLY A 81 -3.87 -15.71 -8.87
N SER A 82 -2.97 -14.81 -9.28
CA SER A 82 -2.92 -13.42 -8.82
C SER A 82 -2.61 -12.46 -9.97
N THR A 83 -2.89 -11.18 -9.76
CA THR A 83 -2.53 -10.12 -10.69
C THR A 83 -1.09 -9.66 -10.45
N TYR A 84 -0.34 -9.56 -11.53
CA TYR A 84 1.03 -9.06 -11.57
C TYR A 84 1.04 -7.66 -12.19
N TYR A 85 1.82 -6.76 -11.61
CA TYR A 85 1.96 -5.38 -12.07
C TYR A 85 3.26 -5.22 -12.86
N LEU A 86 3.14 -4.62 -14.04
CA LEU A 86 4.20 -4.47 -15.04
C LEU A 86 4.48 -2.99 -15.30
N GLY A 87 5.55 -2.70 -16.04
CA GLY A 87 5.85 -1.36 -16.50
C GLY A 87 6.33 -0.44 -15.37
N HIS A 88 6.87 -1.00 -14.28
CA HIS A 88 7.46 -0.23 -13.18
C HIS A 88 8.79 0.44 -13.59
N GLU A 89 9.40 -0.03 -14.67
CA GLU A 89 10.62 0.50 -15.27
C GLU A 89 10.52 1.97 -15.65
N LYS A 90 9.30 2.46 -15.90
CA LYS A 90 9.00 3.88 -16.20
C LYS A 90 9.25 4.84 -15.04
N TYR A 91 9.40 4.31 -13.83
CA TYR A 91 9.69 5.10 -12.62
C TYR A 91 11.18 5.16 -12.29
N LEU A 92 12.02 4.45 -13.05
CA LEU A 92 13.47 4.50 -12.87
C LEU A 92 14.02 5.84 -13.39
N PRO A 93 15.22 6.27 -12.94
CA PRO A 93 15.90 7.40 -13.55
C PRO A 93 16.08 7.21 -15.07
N LEU A 94 16.03 8.30 -15.84
CA LEU A 94 16.10 8.25 -17.32
C LEU A 94 17.41 7.61 -17.83
N ASP A 95 18.49 7.73 -17.06
CA ASP A 95 19.81 7.16 -17.33
C ASP A 95 19.96 5.70 -16.84
N HIS A 96 18.93 5.14 -16.18
CA HIS A 96 18.97 3.78 -15.69
C HIS A 96 18.89 2.77 -16.86
N PRO A 97 19.74 1.72 -16.91
CA PRO A 97 19.78 0.78 -18.05
C PRO A 97 18.46 0.05 -18.34
N LEU A 98 17.61 -0.09 -17.33
CA LEU A 98 16.29 -0.71 -17.45
C LEU A 98 15.16 0.29 -17.72
N HIS A 99 15.43 1.59 -17.76
CA HIS A 99 14.40 2.58 -18.04
C HIS A 99 13.92 2.47 -19.49
N ILE A 100 12.60 2.41 -19.70
CA ILE A 100 12.00 2.19 -21.02
C ILE A 100 11.95 3.44 -21.91
N GLY A 101 12.63 4.52 -21.52
CA GLY A 101 12.74 5.77 -22.27
C GLY A 101 11.44 6.60 -22.35
N CYS A 102 10.38 6.19 -21.67
CA CYS A 102 9.08 6.87 -21.69
C CYS A 102 8.87 7.64 -20.39
N ILE A 103 8.64 8.96 -20.49
CA ILE A 103 8.19 9.77 -19.36
C ILE A 103 6.67 9.65 -19.29
N VAL A 104 6.17 9.00 -18.24
CA VAL A 104 4.72 8.94 -18.00
C VAL A 104 4.34 10.07 -17.05
N PRO A 105 3.42 10.97 -17.45
CA PRO A 105 2.96 12.05 -16.57
C PRO A 105 2.33 11.45 -15.32
N ILE A 106 2.61 12.06 -14.16
CA ILE A 106 1.98 11.67 -12.90
C ILE A 106 0.47 11.90 -13.05
N PRO A 107 -0.36 10.86 -12.89
CA PRO A 107 -1.81 11.01 -12.96
C PRO A 107 -2.31 12.03 -11.95
N HIS A 108 -3.25 12.88 -12.36
CA HIS A 108 -3.88 13.84 -11.47
C HIS A 108 -5.03 13.16 -10.70
N PRO A 109 -5.17 13.40 -9.39
CA PRO A 109 -6.34 12.93 -8.65
C PRO A 109 -7.65 13.47 -9.26
N MET A 110 -8.69 12.64 -9.30
CA MET A 110 -10.01 13.06 -9.79
C MET A 110 -10.67 14.03 -8.81
N THR A 111 -11.29 15.10 -9.34
CA THR A 111 -12.09 16.08 -8.60
C THR A 111 -13.52 15.57 -8.37
N MET A 112 -14.28 16.22 -7.48
CA MET A 112 -15.71 15.88 -7.29
C MET A 112 -16.53 16.08 -8.57
N ILE A 113 -16.19 17.07 -9.39
CA ILE A 113 -16.86 17.29 -10.68
C ILE A 113 -16.61 16.09 -11.61
N ASP A 114 -15.37 15.57 -11.64
CA ASP A 114 -15.04 14.39 -12.43
C ASP A 114 -15.86 13.17 -11.98
N TYR A 115 -16.00 12.98 -10.66
CA TYR A 115 -16.86 11.94 -10.11
C TYR A 115 -18.33 12.14 -10.47
N CYS A 116 -18.90 13.35 -10.34
CA CYS A 116 -20.29 13.61 -10.72
C CYS A 116 -20.56 13.32 -12.19
N VAL A 117 -19.64 13.70 -13.08
CA VAL A 117 -19.72 13.40 -14.51
C VAL A 117 -19.67 11.89 -14.75
N LEU A 118 -18.74 11.18 -14.13
CA LEU A 118 -18.64 9.72 -14.25
C LEU A 118 -19.89 9.02 -13.71
N GLU A 119 -20.41 9.46 -12.56
CA GLU A 119 -21.63 8.94 -11.96
C GLU A 119 -22.85 9.13 -12.85
N ALA A 120 -23.01 10.31 -13.45
CA ALA A 120 -24.11 10.56 -14.39
C ALA A 120 -24.04 9.60 -15.59
N ARG A 121 -22.84 9.36 -16.13
CA ARG A 121 -22.63 8.43 -17.25
C ARG A 121 -22.84 6.97 -16.85
N ILE A 122 -22.45 6.59 -15.63
CA ILE A 122 -22.74 5.26 -15.05
C ILE A 122 -24.26 5.07 -14.91
N GLN A 123 -24.97 6.06 -14.38
CA GLN A 123 -26.42 6.02 -14.19
C GLN A 123 -27.18 6.00 -15.53
N ALA A 124 -26.66 6.69 -16.55
CA ALA A 124 -27.16 6.64 -17.91
C ALA A 124 -26.86 5.31 -18.64
N GLY A 125 -26.07 4.42 -18.03
CA GLY A 125 -25.68 3.13 -18.61
C GLY A 125 -24.62 3.23 -19.71
N GLU A 126 -23.97 4.38 -19.88
CA GLU A 126 -22.94 4.60 -20.90
C GLU A 126 -21.64 3.87 -20.57
N ILE A 127 -21.28 3.82 -19.28
CA ILE A 127 -20.03 3.20 -18.80
C ILE A 127 -20.34 2.28 -17.61
N PRO A 128 -19.86 1.03 -17.62
CA PRO A 128 -19.89 0.18 -16.44
C PRO A 128 -18.97 0.72 -15.34
N ARG A 129 -19.47 0.92 -14.11
CA ARG A 129 -18.67 1.39 -12.96
C ARG A 129 -17.36 0.60 -12.77
N ALA A 130 -17.41 -0.72 -12.92
CA ALA A 130 -16.26 -1.61 -12.76
C ALA A 130 -15.11 -1.34 -13.75
N SER A 131 -15.40 -0.70 -14.89
CA SER A 131 -14.40 -0.33 -15.89
C SER A 131 -13.56 0.90 -15.53
N LEU A 132 -13.85 1.53 -14.38
CA LEU A 132 -13.15 2.73 -13.90
C LEU A 132 -12.33 2.45 -12.62
N GLY A 133 -12.30 1.18 -12.16
CA GLY A 133 -11.71 0.86 -10.87
C GLY A 133 -12.41 1.56 -9.70
N LEU A 134 -13.66 1.99 -9.88
CA LEU A 134 -14.44 2.70 -8.87
C LEU A 134 -15.40 1.72 -8.20
N ASN A 135 -15.38 1.62 -6.88
CA ASN A 135 -16.35 0.82 -6.14
C ASN A 135 -17.56 1.66 -5.71
N ARG A 136 -17.34 2.92 -5.35
CA ARG A 136 -18.37 3.88 -4.91
C ARG A 136 -17.83 5.31 -4.88
N VAL A 137 -18.72 6.30 -4.74
CA VAL A 137 -18.32 7.69 -4.49
C VAL A 137 -17.89 7.87 -3.03
N PRO A 138 -16.73 8.46 -2.75
CA PRO A 138 -16.28 8.75 -1.38
C PRO A 138 -17.14 9.79 -0.67
N ILE A 139 -17.50 9.50 0.60
CA ILE A 139 -18.24 10.44 1.45
C ILE A 139 -17.43 11.71 1.77
N LEU A 140 -16.08 11.64 1.75
CA LEU A 140 -15.22 12.80 2.01
C LEU A 140 -15.33 13.87 0.94
N LEU A 141 -15.79 13.53 -0.27
CA LEU A 141 -16.03 14.53 -1.31
C LEU A 141 -17.22 15.44 -0.99
N GLU A 142 -18.07 15.09 -0.02
CA GLU A 142 -19.13 15.99 0.45
C GLU A 142 -18.59 17.20 1.21
N LEU A 143 -17.32 17.18 1.62
CA LEU A 143 -16.65 18.32 2.21
C LEU A 143 -16.29 19.31 1.09
N SER A 144 -16.85 20.51 1.14
CA SER A 144 -16.74 21.52 0.08
C SER A 144 -15.32 22.01 -0.22
N TYR A 145 -14.37 21.73 0.67
CA TYR A 145 -12.95 22.08 0.54
C TYR A 145 -12.06 20.91 0.11
N TRP A 146 -12.59 19.68 0.04
CA TRP A 146 -11.78 18.48 -0.13
C TRP A 146 -11.01 18.44 -1.45
N ASP A 147 -11.64 18.92 -2.53
CA ASP A 147 -11.05 19.04 -3.87
C ASP A 147 -9.96 20.11 -3.97
N SER A 148 -9.93 21.03 -3.02
CA SER A 148 -8.96 22.12 -2.93
C SER A 148 -7.69 21.72 -2.17
N LEU A 149 -7.67 20.53 -1.55
CA LEU A 149 -6.51 19.99 -0.87
C LEU A 149 -5.47 19.50 -1.87
N LEU A 150 -4.22 19.93 -1.71
CA LEU A 150 -3.10 19.43 -2.52
C LEU A 150 -2.87 17.92 -2.34
N ILE A 151 -3.18 17.40 -1.15
CA ILE A 151 -3.02 15.99 -0.79
C ILE A 151 -4.23 15.57 0.04
N GLN A 152 -5.00 14.60 -0.46
CA GLN A 152 -6.21 14.09 0.21
C GLN A 152 -5.91 12.83 1.02
N HIS A 153 -5.06 11.96 0.49
CA HIS A 153 -4.72 10.66 1.09
C HIS A 153 -3.20 10.49 1.14
N LEU A 154 -2.70 10.14 2.32
CA LEU A 154 -1.32 9.79 2.59
C LEU A 154 -1.21 8.28 2.86
N GLY A 155 -0.20 7.65 2.27
CA GLY A 155 0.16 6.29 2.60
C GLY A 155 0.75 6.21 4.01
N ASP A 156 0.29 5.27 4.81
CA ASP A 156 0.90 4.94 6.10
C ASP A 156 2.26 4.26 5.87
N ALA A 157 3.30 5.08 5.88
CA ALA A 157 4.68 4.65 5.67
C ALA A 157 5.10 3.55 6.67
N MET A 158 4.65 3.61 7.92
CA MET A 158 5.07 2.65 8.94
C MET A 158 4.67 1.21 8.57
N HIS A 159 3.44 1.04 8.09
CA HIS A 159 2.96 -0.27 7.66
C HIS A 159 3.53 -0.69 6.30
N GLN A 160 3.61 0.25 5.35
CA GLN A 160 4.16 -0.03 4.01
C GLN A 160 5.64 -0.40 4.06
N GLU A 161 6.46 0.38 4.77
CA GLU A 161 7.89 0.13 4.93
C GLU A 161 8.14 -1.19 5.66
N GLY A 162 7.37 -1.47 6.72
CA GLY A 162 7.44 -2.76 7.43
C GLY A 162 7.20 -3.93 6.48
N ASN A 163 6.16 -3.85 5.65
CA ASN A 163 5.85 -4.89 4.66
C ASN A 163 6.94 -5.03 3.60
N VAL A 164 7.49 -3.92 3.08
CA VAL A 164 8.57 -3.95 2.08
C VAL A 164 9.83 -4.60 2.65
N VAL A 165 10.26 -4.17 3.83
CA VAL A 165 11.47 -4.69 4.49
C VAL A 165 11.31 -6.18 4.80
N LEU A 166 10.17 -6.60 5.35
CA LEU A 166 9.91 -8.01 5.65
C LEU A 166 9.92 -8.87 4.38
N ASN A 167 9.25 -8.43 3.30
CA ASN A 167 9.24 -9.16 2.03
C ASN A 167 10.64 -9.27 1.42
N LEU A 168 11.43 -8.19 1.44
CA LEU A 168 12.80 -8.19 0.95
C LEU A 168 13.67 -9.20 1.72
N ILE A 169 13.58 -9.19 3.05
CA ILE A 169 14.30 -10.15 3.91
C ILE A 169 13.91 -11.58 3.55
N GLN A 170 12.60 -11.86 3.37
CA GLN A 170 12.14 -13.20 3.00
C GLN A 170 12.68 -13.65 1.64
N HIS A 171 12.84 -12.74 0.67
CA HIS A 171 13.46 -13.03 -0.63
C HIS A 171 14.94 -13.39 -0.47
N ILE A 172 15.69 -12.57 0.28
CA ILE A 172 17.12 -12.80 0.58
C ILE A 172 17.31 -14.11 1.37
N TRP A 173 16.35 -14.49 2.20
CA TRP A 173 16.36 -15.76 2.92
C TRP A 173 15.96 -16.97 2.06
N GLY A 174 15.40 -16.74 0.87
CA GLY A 174 14.90 -17.78 -0.04
C GLY A 174 13.61 -18.45 0.44
N LYS A 175 12.75 -17.76 1.22
CA LYS A 175 11.51 -18.33 1.78
C LYS A 175 10.29 -18.20 0.87
N VAL A 176 10.29 -17.23 -0.04
CA VAL A 176 9.10 -16.81 -0.80
C VAL A 176 9.20 -17.10 -2.29
N ASP A 177 10.36 -17.53 -2.78
CA ASP A 177 10.53 -17.94 -4.16
C ASP A 177 10.06 -19.39 -4.36
N SER A 178 9.12 -19.60 -5.28
CA SER A 178 8.45 -20.89 -5.47
C SER A 178 8.34 -21.22 -6.95
N ILE A 179 8.06 -22.49 -7.26
CA ILE A 179 7.87 -22.92 -8.65
C ILE A 179 6.76 -22.12 -9.37
N LYS A 180 5.73 -21.67 -8.63
CA LYS A 180 4.65 -20.83 -9.19
C LYS A 180 5.17 -19.47 -9.65
N HIS A 181 6.05 -18.84 -8.86
CA HIS A 181 6.68 -17.57 -9.21
C HIS A 181 7.56 -17.71 -10.46
N ARG A 182 8.32 -18.82 -10.56
CA ARG A 182 9.17 -19.08 -11.73
C ARG A 182 8.38 -19.43 -12.98
N ARG A 183 7.26 -20.15 -12.85
CA ARG A 183 6.33 -20.40 -13.96
C ARG A 183 5.63 -19.12 -14.43
N ALA A 184 5.30 -18.20 -13.52
CA ALA A 184 4.81 -16.87 -13.92
C ALA A 184 5.86 -16.08 -14.72
N CYS A 185 7.15 -16.21 -14.39
CA CYS A 185 8.22 -15.61 -15.20
C CYS A 185 8.25 -16.19 -16.64
N VAL A 186 8.00 -17.50 -16.80
CA VAL A 186 7.86 -18.13 -18.12
C VAL A 186 6.61 -17.61 -18.84
N GLU A 187 5.47 -17.56 -18.13
CA GLU A 187 4.18 -17.08 -18.64
C GLU A 187 4.28 -15.66 -19.21
N PHE A 188 5.05 -14.79 -18.54
CA PHE A 188 5.27 -13.40 -18.97
C PHE A 188 6.50 -13.20 -19.87
N GLY A 189 7.27 -14.26 -20.16
CA GLY A 189 8.48 -14.15 -20.98
C GLY A 189 9.61 -13.34 -20.31
N MET A 190 9.61 -13.25 -18.97
CA MET A 190 10.56 -12.44 -18.19
C MET A 190 11.60 -13.33 -17.50
N HIS A 191 12.79 -12.76 -17.22
CA HIS A 191 13.84 -13.40 -16.44
C HIS A 191 14.19 -14.83 -16.90
N ALA A 192 14.59 -15.01 -18.17
CA ALA A 192 14.88 -16.33 -18.74
C ALA A 192 15.90 -17.16 -17.93
N HIS A 193 16.89 -16.50 -17.31
CA HIS A 193 17.87 -17.15 -16.42
C HIS A 193 17.25 -17.77 -15.15
N ALA A 194 16.02 -17.37 -14.80
CA ALA A 194 15.29 -17.79 -13.62
C ALA A 194 14.25 -18.89 -13.92
N TRP A 195 14.10 -19.33 -15.18
CA TRP A 195 13.09 -20.32 -15.54
C TRP A 195 13.38 -21.70 -14.93
N PRO A 196 12.34 -22.50 -14.61
CA PRO A 196 12.51 -23.88 -14.18
C PRO A 196 13.21 -24.72 -15.26
N TYR A 197 13.99 -25.71 -14.84
CA TYR A 197 14.68 -26.63 -15.75
C TYR A 197 14.55 -28.07 -15.26
N THR A 198 14.75 -29.04 -16.16
CA THR A 198 14.80 -30.45 -15.80
C THR A 198 16.23 -30.83 -15.44
N ALA A 199 16.45 -31.24 -14.18
CA ALA A 199 17.75 -31.73 -13.75
C ALA A 199 18.06 -33.11 -14.34
N SER A 200 19.32 -33.55 -14.23
CA SER A 200 19.80 -34.84 -14.78
C SER A 200 19.06 -36.07 -14.23
N ASN A 201 18.43 -35.93 -13.06
CA ASN A 201 17.60 -36.95 -12.43
C ASN A 201 16.13 -36.93 -12.92
N GLY A 202 15.79 -36.09 -13.90
CA GLY A 202 14.43 -35.95 -14.43
C GLY A 202 13.49 -35.10 -13.57
N VAL A 203 13.96 -34.57 -12.43
CA VAL A 203 13.15 -33.74 -11.53
C VAL A 203 13.20 -32.28 -11.99
N GLU A 204 12.05 -31.62 -11.96
CA GLU A 204 11.95 -30.18 -12.21
C GLU A 204 12.61 -29.42 -11.05
N ALA A 205 13.57 -28.56 -11.38
CA ALA A 205 14.35 -27.77 -10.44
C ALA A 205 14.28 -26.28 -10.77
N ILE A 206 14.59 -25.45 -9.77
CA ILE A 206 14.60 -23.99 -9.88
C ILE A 206 16.04 -23.51 -9.71
N PRO A 207 16.55 -22.61 -10.58
CA PRO A 207 17.84 -21.97 -10.36
C PRO A 207 17.82 -21.18 -9.06
N THR A 208 18.80 -21.42 -8.18
CA THR A 208 18.97 -20.60 -6.97
C THR A 208 19.23 -19.17 -7.40
N ALA A 209 18.42 -18.23 -6.89
CA ALA A 209 18.61 -16.82 -7.20
C ALA A 209 19.91 -16.30 -6.56
N GLU A 210 20.62 -15.42 -7.28
CA GLU A 210 21.95 -14.92 -6.90
C GLU A 210 21.94 -14.13 -5.58
N TRP A 211 20.80 -13.55 -5.22
CA TRP A 211 20.62 -12.76 -3.99
C TRP A 211 20.24 -13.60 -2.76
N VAL A 212 20.05 -14.92 -2.90
CA VAL A 212 19.73 -15.78 -1.76
C VAL A 212 20.99 -16.08 -0.97
N LEU A 213 20.98 -15.73 0.33
CA LEU A 213 22.13 -15.94 1.20
C LEU A 213 22.40 -17.44 1.45
N SER A 214 23.69 -17.78 1.47
CA SER A 214 24.14 -19.11 1.91
C SER A 214 23.82 -19.34 3.39
N SER A 215 23.84 -20.60 3.83
CA SER A 215 23.65 -20.92 5.25
C SER A 215 24.70 -20.26 6.15
N HIS A 216 25.92 -20.09 5.64
CA HIS A 216 26.99 -19.38 6.33
C HIS A 216 26.68 -17.89 6.46
N ASP A 217 26.27 -17.24 5.38
CA ASP A 217 25.97 -15.80 5.37
C ASP A 217 24.74 -15.47 6.21
N LYS A 218 23.71 -16.34 6.19
CA LYS A 218 22.53 -16.24 7.07
C LYS A 218 22.93 -16.27 8.55
N ARG A 219 23.96 -17.03 8.92
CA ARG A 219 24.46 -17.08 10.30
C ARG A 219 25.19 -15.77 10.64
N LEU A 220 26.14 -15.34 9.80
CA LEU A 220 26.88 -14.10 9.99
C LEU A 220 25.96 -12.88 10.06
N PHE A 221 24.96 -12.81 9.17
CA PHE A 221 23.98 -11.74 9.15
C PHE A 221 23.22 -11.68 10.47
N ARG A 222 22.76 -12.82 11.00
CA ARG A 222 22.07 -12.87 12.31
C ARG A 222 22.96 -12.43 13.46
N GLU A 223 24.21 -12.89 13.51
CA GLU A 223 25.17 -12.47 14.52
C GLU A 223 25.40 -10.96 14.49
N ARG A 224 25.50 -10.37 13.29
CA ARG A 224 25.64 -8.93 13.11
C ARG A 224 24.40 -8.17 13.55
N ILE A 225 23.22 -8.61 13.11
CA ILE A 225 21.96 -7.98 13.52
C ILE A 225 21.86 -7.99 15.03
N GLN A 226 22.08 -9.11 15.72
CA GLN A 226 22.04 -9.25 17.20
C GLN A 226 22.94 -8.28 17.97
N GLN A 227 23.96 -7.70 17.33
CA GLN A 227 24.87 -6.74 17.95
C GLN A 227 24.37 -5.28 17.85
N ILE A 228 23.36 -5.01 17.02
CA ILE A 228 22.80 -3.66 16.86
C ILE A 228 22.10 -3.25 18.17
N LYS A 229 22.43 -2.05 18.65
CA LYS A 229 21.72 -1.43 19.79
C LYS A 229 20.74 -0.40 19.26
N CYS A 230 19.47 -0.58 19.55
CA CYS A 230 18.42 0.38 19.22
C CYS A 230 17.93 1.10 20.49
N PRO A 231 17.42 2.34 20.37
CA PRO A 231 16.68 3.00 21.45
C PRO A 231 15.50 2.16 21.95
N THR A 232 15.16 2.27 23.22
CA THR A 232 14.01 1.57 23.81
C THR A 232 12.73 1.89 23.05
N GLY A 233 11.97 0.85 22.66
CA GLY A 233 10.73 0.99 21.89
C GLY A 233 10.90 0.94 20.37
N TYR A 234 12.12 0.82 19.85
CA TYR A 234 12.40 0.72 18.42
C TYR A 234 12.84 -0.69 18.00
N ALA A 235 12.55 -1.06 16.75
CA ALA A 235 13.01 -2.28 16.08
C ALA A 235 12.53 -3.63 16.67
N SER A 236 11.55 -3.66 17.58
CA SER A 236 11.01 -4.92 18.16
C SER A 236 10.58 -5.94 17.10
N ASN A 237 9.84 -5.50 16.07
CA ASN A 237 9.41 -6.36 14.95
C ASN A 237 10.57 -6.78 14.04
N PHE A 238 11.57 -5.91 13.88
CA PHE A 238 12.78 -6.21 13.11
C PHE A 238 13.54 -7.38 13.76
N TRP A 239 13.70 -7.37 15.09
CA TRP A 239 14.33 -8.47 15.82
C TRP A 239 13.62 -9.81 15.65
N ILE A 240 12.28 -9.82 15.75
CA ILE A 240 11.45 -11.03 15.59
C ILE A 240 11.68 -11.70 14.23
N ALA A 241 11.84 -10.90 13.17
CA ALA A 241 12.09 -11.40 11.83
C ALA A 241 13.42 -12.18 11.69
N PHE A 242 14.39 -11.98 12.59
CA PHE A 242 15.71 -12.62 12.55
C PHE A 242 15.98 -13.66 13.64
N THR A 243 15.14 -13.71 14.68
CA THR A 243 15.31 -14.65 15.80
C THR A 243 14.56 -15.97 15.62
N HIS A 244 13.54 -16.01 14.75
CA HIS A 244 12.77 -17.22 14.50
C HIS A 244 12.99 -17.76 13.08
N GLU A 245 13.70 -18.89 12.97
CA GLU A 245 13.16 -20.11 12.32
C GLU A 245 14.13 -21.29 12.40
N ASP A 246 13.59 -22.40 12.95
CA ASP A 246 13.96 -23.83 12.79
C ASP A 246 13.33 -24.68 13.93
N LYS A 247 12.07 -24.41 14.28
CA LYS A 247 11.25 -25.38 15.02
C LYS A 247 10.13 -25.80 14.09
N GLY A 248 10.23 -27.01 13.55
CA GLY A 248 9.08 -27.67 12.94
C GLY A 248 7.87 -27.50 13.85
N LYS A 249 6.72 -27.15 13.25
CA LYS A 249 5.39 -26.96 13.88
C LYS A 249 5.41 -26.93 15.43
N PRO A 250 5.31 -25.75 16.07
CA PRO A 250 5.02 -25.73 17.49
C PRO A 250 3.59 -26.24 17.71
N ASN A 251 3.49 -27.32 18.48
CA ASN A 251 2.26 -27.76 19.11
C ASN A 251 1.57 -26.59 19.83
N HIS A 252 0.24 -26.66 19.87
CA HIS A 252 -0.61 -25.81 20.70
C HIS A 252 -0.04 -25.57 22.10
N ALA A 253 -0.34 -24.37 22.62
CA ALA A 253 -0.16 -23.87 23.99
C ALA A 253 1.16 -23.14 24.29
N SER A 254 1.12 -21.81 24.24
CA SER A 254 1.23 -20.97 25.46
C SER A 254 1.07 -19.48 25.10
N GLN A 255 0.34 -18.79 25.99
CA GLN A 255 -0.19 -17.43 25.91
C GLN A 255 0.88 -16.31 26.12
N PRO A 256 0.51 -15.03 25.87
CA PRO A 256 1.44 -13.92 25.75
C PRO A 256 1.84 -13.34 27.11
N PHE A 257 2.99 -12.65 27.15
CA PHE A 257 3.35 -11.74 28.24
C PHE A 257 3.51 -10.32 27.70
N LEU A 258 2.66 -9.46 28.27
CA LEU A 258 2.73 -8.00 28.49
C LEU A 258 3.22 -7.09 27.35
#